data_AF-A0A135V6A2-F1
#
_entry.id   AF-A0A135V6A2-F1
#
_cell.length_a   1.000
_cell.length_b   1.000
_cell.length_c   1.000
_cell.angle_alpha   90.00
_cell.angle_beta   90.00
_cell.angle_gamma   90.00
#
_symmetry.space_group_name_H-M   'P 1'
#
loop_
_entity.id
_entity.type
_entity.pdbx_description
1 polymer ?
#
loop_
_entity_poly.entity_id
_entity_poly.type
_entity_poly.pdbx_seq_one_letter_code
_entity_poly.pdbx_strand_id
1 'polypeptide(L)'
;MGESRTIEELRGLLQQAEERAKAAEREQQRERQRADEAEQQTQPTSLDEYITACHSLVYAKFTIETDRRLTSKGSITNPRDKLCPTNLHPWSDFLQQQSIVFGTLYDTFPTDKRCFETPSFLSGLGSRIAKRKITDEKALEYFLHNSVEDPVKAIMDELKKVEEVKNAFDLGNGIVFENHPHALSETAAEVMERNLPSTPPSTPYNSKVNLQQLRADQICVYRTEDDDDASSRSMLYVSEYKPPHKLTAPHLRLGLRSMNIHKEVISRKMIPTSVDPDARFQYHAERLTAAAITQTYHYMIEGGLEHGLLTTGEAIVFLKIDWREPGTLLYHLAEPFAEVEAHPKHSHLCTAVAQYLAFSLMALGSPSERRLHGQEERQRAIDKLKTWKEDFEMTLRSIPDEERQPP
;
A
#
# COMPACT_ATOMS: atom_id res chain seq x y z
N MET A 1 -67.29 -20.45 -50.28
CA MET A 1 -67.06 -20.75 -48.85
C MET A 1 -65.77 -21.54 -48.58
N GLY A 2 -65.28 -22.39 -49.51
CA GLY A 2 -64.03 -23.14 -49.31
C GLY A 2 -62.75 -22.27 -49.32
N GLU A 3 -62.59 -21.40 -50.31
CA GLU A 3 -61.37 -20.57 -50.47
C GLU A 3 -61.13 -19.58 -49.32
N SER A 4 -62.20 -19.04 -48.73
CA SER A 4 -62.08 -18.09 -47.62
C SER A 4 -61.54 -18.73 -46.34
N ARG A 5 -61.85 -20.02 -46.09
CA ARG A 5 -61.31 -20.79 -44.96
C ARG A 5 -59.82 -21.09 -45.14
N THR A 6 -59.40 -21.40 -46.36
CA THR A 6 -57.99 -21.72 -46.67
C THR A 6 -57.08 -20.49 -46.51
N ILE A 7 -57.57 -19.30 -46.87
CA ILE A 7 -56.83 -18.04 -46.68
C ILE A 7 -56.66 -17.72 -45.18
N GLU A 8 -57.67 -18.01 -44.35
CA GLU A 8 -57.64 -17.78 -42.91
C GLU A 8 -56.67 -18.73 -42.19
N GLU A 9 -56.65 -20.01 -42.59
CA GLU A 9 -55.68 -21.00 -42.11
C GLU A 9 -54.24 -20.64 -42.49
N LEU A 10 -54.01 -20.21 -43.74
CA LEU A 10 -52.71 -19.74 -44.20
C LEU A 10 -52.22 -18.50 -43.44
N ARG A 11 -53.12 -17.55 -43.14
CA ARG A 11 -52.78 -16.38 -42.30
C ARG A 11 -52.42 -16.79 -40.88
N GLY A 12 -53.15 -17.73 -40.29
CA GLY A 12 -52.83 -18.27 -38.97
C GLY A 12 -51.47 -18.96 -38.92
N LEU A 13 -51.14 -19.75 -39.95
CA LEU A 13 -49.83 -20.38 -40.08
C LEU A 13 -48.70 -19.37 -40.26
N LEU A 14 -48.92 -18.34 -41.07
CA LEU A 14 -47.92 -17.28 -41.31
C LEU A 14 -47.65 -16.48 -40.02
N GLN A 15 -48.71 -16.15 -39.28
CA GLN A 15 -48.60 -15.45 -38.01
C GLN A 15 -47.87 -16.31 -36.95
N GLN A 16 -48.17 -17.61 -36.86
CA GLN A 16 -47.43 -18.52 -35.98
C GLN A 16 -45.96 -18.66 -36.39
N ALA A 17 -45.66 -18.68 -37.69
CA ALA A 17 -44.29 -18.74 -38.18
C ALA A 17 -43.52 -17.45 -37.85
N GLU A 18 -44.14 -16.29 -38.02
CA GLU A 18 -43.56 -14.99 -37.62
C GLU A 18 -43.32 -14.90 -36.11
N GLU A 19 -44.26 -15.36 -35.29
CA GLU A 19 -44.11 -15.39 -33.84
C GLU A 19 -42.97 -16.31 -33.40
N ARG A 20 -42.85 -17.49 -34.02
CA ARG A 20 -41.73 -18.42 -33.78
C ARG A 20 -40.39 -17.83 -34.23
N ALA A 21 -40.36 -17.15 -35.38
CA ALA A 21 -39.15 -16.48 -35.86
C ALA A 21 -38.71 -15.36 -34.90
N LYS A 22 -39.63 -14.51 -34.46
CA LYS A 22 -39.33 -13.45 -33.46
C LYS A 22 -38.89 -14.02 -32.12
N ALA A 23 -39.47 -15.14 -31.68
CA ALA A 23 -39.05 -15.81 -30.45
C ALA A 23 -37.62 -16.37 -30.59
N ALA A 24 -37.31 -17.02 -31.72
CA ALA A 24 -35.99 -17.55 -32.02
C ALA A 24 -34.92 -16.46 -32.13
N GLU A 25 -35.23 -15.31 -32.77
CA GLU A 25 -34.31 -14.16 -32.83
C GLU A 25 -34.00 -13.61 -31.43
N ARG A 26 -35.03 -13.47 -30.57
CA ARG A 26 -34.85 -13.02 -29.18
C ARG A 26 -34.02 -14.00 -28.35
N GLU A 27 -34.22 -15.30 -28.55
CA GLU A 27 -33.44 -16.34 -27.89
C GLU A 27 -31.98 -16.30 -28.35
N GLN A 28 -31.74 -16.24 -29.67
CA GLN A 28 -30.40 -16.12 -30.22
C GLN A 28 -29.69 -14.84 -29.74
N GLN A 29 -30.38 -13.71 -29.68
CA GLN A 29 -29.81 -12.47 -29.16
C GLN A 29 -29.43 -12.59 -27.68
N ARG A 30 -30.28 -13.24 -26.87
CA ARG A 30 -29.97 -13.52 -25.47
C ARG A 30 -28.80 -14.47 -25.31
N GLU A 31 -28.69 -15.50 -26.14
CA GLU A 31 -27.57 -16.42 -26.12
C GLU A 31 -26.26 -15.74 -26.51
N ARG A 32 -26.28 -14.91 -27.56
CA ARG A 32 -25.11 -14.10 -27.96
C ARG A 32 -24.68 -13.16 -26.84
N GLN A 33 -25.62 -12.42 -26.26
CA GLN A 33 -25.30 -11.53 -25.15
C GLN A 33 -24.71 -12.30 -23.96
N ARG A 34 -25.26 -13.47 -23.63
CA ARG A 34 -24.74 -14.31 -22.53
C ARG A 34 -23.35 -14.86 -22.84
N ALA A 35 -23.08 -15.19 -24.10
CA ALA A 35 -21.76 -15.63 -24.55
C ALA A 35 -20.73 -14.49 -24.49
N ASP A 36 -21.08 -13.31 -24.98
CA ASP A 36 -20.24 -12.11 -24.95
C ASP A 36 -19.91 -11.71 -23.50
N GLU A 37 -20.90 -11.72 -22.60
CA GLU A 37 -20.70 -11.46 -21.16
C GLU A 37 -19.78 -12.51 -20.53
N ALA A 38 -19.96 -13.79 -20.84
CA ALA A 38 -19.10 -14.86 -20.32
C ALA A 38 -17.66 -14.76 -20.83
N GLU A 39 -17.48 -14.37 -22.09
CA GLU A 39 -16.17 -14.12 -22.69
C GLU A 39 -15.48 -12.93 -22.00
N GLN A 40 -16.18 -11.81 -21.80
CA GLN A 40 -15.64 -10.66 -21.07
C GLN A 40 -15.22 -11.00 -19.63
N GLN A 41 -15.95 -11.87 -18.95
CA GLN A 41 -15.60 -12.30 -17.58
C GLN A 41 -14.39 -13.23 -17.51
N THR A 42 -14.05 -13.90 -18.61
CA THR A 42 -12.97 -14.91 -18.67
C THR A 42 -11.76 -14.47 -19.49
N GLN A 43 -11.88 -13.38 -20.24
CA GLN A 43 -10.76 -12.74 -20.93
C GLN A 43 -9.78 -12.11 -19.90
N PRO A 44 -8.46 -12.28 -20.08
CA PRO A 44 -7.47 -11.54 -19.31
C PRO A 44 -7.65 -10.02 -19.45
N THR A 45 -7.36 -9.29 -18.39
CA THR A 45 -7.51 -7.83 -18.35
C THR A 45 -6.26 -7.14 -18.91
N SER A 46 -6.45 -5.95 -19.49
CA SER A 46 -5.36 -4.98 -19.72
C SER A 46 -4.93 -4.34 -18.40
N LEU A 47 -3.83 -3.57 -18.39
CA LEU A 47 -3.30 -2.95 -17.16
C LEU A 47 -4.35 -2.06 -16.46
N ASP A 48 -4.99 -1.15 -17.20
CA ASP A 48 -5.96 -0.21 -16.62
C ASP A 48 -7.25 -0.91 -16.16
N GLU A 49 -7.71 -1.90 -16.93
CA GLU A 49 -8.84 -2.74 -16.54
C GLU A 49 -8.53 -3.55 -15.29
N TYR A 50 -7.33 -4.09 -15.18
CA TYR A 50 -6.88 -4.87 -14.02
C TYR A 50 -6.85 -4.01 -12.77
N ILE A 51 -6.17 -2.85 -12.82
CA ILE A 51 -6.10 -1.89 -11.71
C ILE A 51 -7.50 -1.47 -11.26
N THR A 52 -8.38 -1.16 -12.21
CA THR A 52 -9.78 -0.78 -11.94
C THR A 52 -10.60 -1.94 -11.34
N ALA A 53 -10.41 -3.16 -11.85
CA ALA A 53 -11.09 -4.35 -11.36
C ALA A 53 -10.61 -4.76 -9.97
N CYS A 54 -9.31 -4.65 -9.67
CA CYS A 54 -8.77 -4.85 -8.32
C CYS A 54 -9.44 -3.90 -7.32
N HIS A 55 -9.60 -2.63 -7.69
CA HIS A 55 -10.29 -1.68 -6.81
C HIS A 55 -11.76 -2.05 -6.61
N SER A 56 -12.53 -2.15 -7.69
CA SER A 56 -13.99 -2.29 -7.65
C SER A 56 -14.48 -3.66 -7.17
N LEU A 57 -13.76 -4.74 -7.52
CA LEU A 57 -14.16 -6.11 -7.20
C LEU A 57 -13.54 -6.62 -5.89
N VAL A 58 -12.32 -6.20 -5.55
CA VAL A 58 -11.55 -6.75 -4.41
C VAL A 58 -11.37 -5.73 -3.28
N TYR A 59 -10.65 -4.64 -3.53
CA TYR A 59 -10.32 -3.65 -2.50
C TYR A 59 -11.57 -3.01 -1.89
N ALA A 60 -12.61 -2.78 -2.70
CA ALA A 60 -13.91 -2.28 -2.24
C ALA A 60 -14.69 -3.23 -1.33
N LYS A 61 -14.16 -4.43 -1.06
CA LYS A 61 -14.70 -5.35 -0.06
C LYS A 61 -14.05 -5.18 1.32
N PHE A 62 -13.22 -4.15 1.49
CA PHE A 62 -12.66 -3.75 2.77
C PHE A 62 -13.77 -3.48 3.78
N THR A 63 -13.74 -4.18 4.92
CA THR A 63 -14.71 -4.00 6.00
C THR A 63 -14.03 -4.08 7.36
N ILE A 64 -14.36 -3.16 8.25
CA ILE A 64 -13.77 -3.07 9.59
C ILE A 64 -14.73 -3.70 10.60
N GLU A 65 -14.19 -4.39 11.61
CA GLU A 65 -15.02 -4.77 12.76
C GLU A 65 -15.30 -3.55 13.65
N THR A 66 -16.57 -3.18 13.71
CA THR A 66 -17.06 -2.04 14.49
C THR A 66 -17.23 -2.39 15.97
N ASP A 67 -17.46 -3.66 16.31
CA ASP A 67 -17.50 -4.08 17.71
C ASP A 67 -16.08 -4.23 18.27
N ARG A 68 -15.67 -3.23 19.06
CA ARG A 68 -14.36 -3.20 19.71
C ARG A 68 -14.08 -4.39 20.62
N ARG A 69 -15.11 -5.06 21.15
CA ARG A 69 -14.93 -6.26 21.98
C ARG A 69 -14.33 -7.42 21.17
N LEU A 70 -14.50 -7.37 19.85
CA LEU A 70 -14.01 -8.35 18.89
C LEU A 70 -12.69 -7.93 18.22
N THR A 71 -12.14 -6.76 18.57
CA THR A 71 -10.89 -6.23 18.00
C THR A 71 -9.70 -6.39 18.95
N SER A 72 -8.48 -6.38 18.40
CA SER A 72 -7.26 -6.44 19.20
C SER A 72 -7.11 -5.21 20.12
N LYS A 73 -6.85 -5.44 21.41
CA LYS A 73 -6.73 -4.40 22.46
C LYS A 73 -5.29 -3.96 22.74
N GLY A 74 -4.33 -4.39 21.90
CA GLY A 74 -2.92 -4.04 22.05
C GLY A 74 -2.63 -2.58 21.69
N SER A 75 -1.48 -2.07 22.14
CA SER A 75 -0.98 -0.74 21.73
C SER A 75 -0.83 -0.65 20.20
N ILE A 76 -0.86 0.57 19.66
CA ILE A 76 -0.62 0.87 18.24
C ILE A 76 0.86 0.66 17.91
N THR A 77 1.71 1.31 18.69
CA THR A 77 3.16 1.22 18.61
C THR A 77 3.76 1.76 19.91
N ASN A 78 5.04 1.47 20.14
CA ASN A 78 5.82 2.18 21.13
C ASN A 78 7.02 2.85 20.42
N PRO A 79 6.97 4.17 20.18
CA PRO A 79 8.09 4.92 19.60
C PRO A 79 9.23 5.15 20.59
N ARG A 80 9.12 4.73 21.85
CA ARG A 80 10.17 4.95 22.85
C ARG A 80 11.53 4.48 22.37
N ASP A 81 12.52 5.34 22.55
CA ASP A 81 13.92 5.17 22.14
C ASP A 81 14.15 5.08 20.61
N LYS A 82 13.11 5.25 19.79
CA LYS A 82 13.22 5.32 18.33
C LYS A 82 13.65 6.71 17.86
N LEU A 83 14.38 6.75 16.75
CA LEU A 83 14.76 7.98 16.06
C LEU A 83 13.50 8.67 15.53
N CYS A 84 13.37 9.97 15.78
CA CYS A 84 12.19 10.74 15.46
C CYS A 84 12.52 11.85 14.46
N PRO A 85 11.71 12.05 13.40
CA PRO A 85 11.90 13.18 12.51
C PRO A 85 11.67 14.48 13.28
N THR A 86 12.47 15.49 12.97
CA THR A 86 12.34 16.82 13.57
C THR A 86 11.23 17.61 12.90
N ASN A 87 11.20 17.60 11.57
CA ASN A 87 10.23 18.32 10.75
C ASN A 87 9.40 17.32 9.94
N LEU A 88 8.10 17.55 9.90
CA LEU A 88 7.16 16.86 9.03
C LEU A 88 6.62 17.86 8.01
N HIS A 89 6.63 17.53 6.72
CA HIS A 89 6.11 18.38 5.65
C HIS A 89 5.35 17.60 4.58
N PRO A 90 4.34 18.18 3.91
CA PRO A 90 3.73 17.58 2.74
C PRO A 90 4.77 17.33 1.64
N TRP A 91 4.67 16.17 1.00
CA TRP A 91 5.38 15.83 -0.21
C TRP A 91 4.63 16.43 -1.41
N SER A 92 4.94 17.70 -1.69
CA SER A 92 4.13 18.53 -2.60
C SER A 92 4.12 18.08 -4.05
N ASP A 93 5.16 17.41 -4.53
CA ASP A 93 5.30 16.94 -5.91
C ASP A 93 4.96 15.45 -6.09
N PHE A 94 4.45 14.76 -5.07
CA PHE A 94 4.12 13.33 -5.15
C PHE A 94 3.20 12.99 -6.33
N LEU A 95 2.09 13.72 -6.51
CA LEU A 95 1.15 13.47 -7.61
C LEU A 95 1.76 13.76 -8.99
N GLN A 96 2.69 14.72 -9.06
CA GLN A 96 3.44 14.99 -10.29
C GLN A 96 4.37 13.82 -10.60
N GLN A 97 5.10 13.32 -9.60
CA GLN A 97 5.97 12.14 -9.76
C GLN A 97 5.16 10.90 -10.13
N GLN A 98 4.00 10.68 -9.52
CA GLN A 98 3.06 9.62 -9.92
C GLN A 98 2.66 9.73 -11.39
N SER A 99 2.32 10.94 -11.84
CA SER A 99 1.93 11.17 -13.24
C SER A 99 3.09 10.90 -14.21
N ILE A 100 4.33 11.26 -13.84
CA ILE A 100 5.54 11.00 -14.63
C ILE A 100 5.80 9.49 -14.73
N VAL A 101 5.65 8.77 -13.63
CA VAL A 101 5.82 7.31 -13.60
C VAL A 101 4.80 6.61 -14.49
N PHE A 102 3.52 6.96 -14.39
CA PHE A 102 2.50 6.37 -15.27
C PHE A 102 2.68 6.79 -16.73
N GLY A 103 3.07 8.03 -17.01
CA GLY A 103 3.42 8.45 -18.37
C GLY A 103 4.54 7.60 -18.97
N THR A 104 5.63 7.41 -18.22
CA THR A 104 6.76 6.56 -18.63
C THR A 104 6.32 5.10 -18.80
N LEU A 105 5.45 4.60 -17.92
CA LEU A 105 4.92 3.25 -17.99
C LEU A 105 4.07 3.05 -19.25
N TYR A 106 3.20 3.99 -19.59
CA TYR A 106 2.38 3.94 -20.81
C TYR A 106 3.19 4.10 -22.10
N ASP A 107 4.31 4.83 -22.05
CA ASP A 107 5.22 4.97 -23.18
C ASP A 107 6.06 3.71 -23.43
N THR A 108 6.26 2.85 -22.41
CA THR A 108 7.16 1.69 -22.47
C THR A 108 6.46 0.34 -22.42
N PHE A 109 5.30 0.23 -21.77
CA PHE A 109 4.53 -1.01 -21.66
C PHE A 109 3.35 -1.03 -22.66
N PRO A 110 3.14 -2.12 -23.42
CA PRO A 110 2.02 -2.20 -24.36
C PRO A 110 0.66 -2.20 -23.64
N THR A 111 -0.07 -1.09 -23.69
CA THR A 111 -1.31 -0.89 -22.93
C THR A 111 -2.46 -1.79 -23.38
N ASP A 112 -2.41 -2.29 -24.61
CA ASP A 112 -3.37 -3.24 -25.17
C ASP A 112 -3.08 -4.70 -24.79
N LYS A 113 -1.92 -4.98 -24.16
CA LYS A 113 -1.57 -6.32 -23.69
C LYS A 113 -2.53 -6.77 -22.59
N ARG A 114 -3.25 -7.85 -22.87
CA ARG A 114 -4.18 -8.52 -21.95
C ARG A 114 -3.50 -9.72 -21.28
N CYS A 115 -2.84 -9.49 -20.15
CA CYS A 115 -2.05 -10.52 -19.46
C CYS A 115 -2.33 -10.64 -17.96
N PHE A 116 -3.26 -9.85 -17.42
CA PHE A 116 -3.57 -9.85 -15.98
C PHE A 116 -4.82 -10.67 -15.67
N GLU A 117 -5.06 -10.95 -14.38
CA GLU A 117 -6.15 -11.83 -13.98
C GLU A 117 -7.52 -11.35 -14.46
N THR A 118 -8.40 -12.33 -14.64
CA THR A 118 -9.72 -12.14 -15.24
C THR A 118 -10.71 -11.52 -14.26
N PRO A 119 -11.76 -10.83 -14.74
CA PRO A 119 -12.80 -10.29 -13.86
C PRO A 119 -13.48 -11.36 -13.00
N SER A 120 -13.68 -12.58 -13.55
CA SER A 120 -14.23 -13.71 -12.80
C SER A 120 -13.35 -14.13 -11.62
N PHE A 121 -12.03 -14.20 -11.82
CA PHE A 121 -11.09 -14.50 -10.74
C PHE A 121 -11.15 -13.42 -9.65
N LEU A 122 -11.08 -12.14 -10.03
CA LEU A 122 -11.10 -11.02 -9.10
C LEU A 122 -12.44 -10.94 -8.33
N SER A 123 -13.56 -11.23 -8.98
CA SER A 123 -14.88 -11.31 -8.32
C SER A 123 -14.91 -12.44 -7.26
N GLY A 124 -14.34 -13.60 -7.59
CA GLY A 124 -14.18 -14.71 -6.64
C GLY A 124 -13.26 -14.37 -5.47
N LEU A 125 -12.16 -13.65 -5.72
CA LEU A 125 -11.26 -13.15 -4.69
C LEU A 125 -11.95 -12.13 -3.79
N GLY A 126 -12.64 -11.15 -4.35
CA GLY A 126 -13.44 -10.17 -3.61
C GLY A 126 -14.48 -10.80 -2.71
N SER A 127 -15.17 -11.84 -3.21
CA SER A 127 -16.13 -12.62 -2.41
C SER A 127 -15.49 -13.33 -1.21
N ARG A 128 -14.20 -13.65 -1.28
CA ARG A 128 -13.42 -14.23 -0.17
C ARG A 128 -12.99 -13.15 0.82
N ILE A 129 -12.54 -12.00 0.32
CA ILE A 129 -12.15 -10.84 1.12
C ILE A 129 -13.33 -10.34 1.94
N ALA A 130 -14.51 -10.21 1.33
CA ALA A 130 -15.74 -9.76 1.98
C ALA A 130 -16.17 -10.59 3.21
N LYS A 131 -15.64 -11.82 3.35
CA LYS A 131 -15.97 -12.72 4.49
C LYS A 131 -15.13 -12.44 5.73
N ARG A 132 -14.10 -11.59 5.65
CA ARG A 132 -13.16 -11.31 6.74
C ARG A 132 -13.13 -9.82 7.03
N LYS A 133 -13.64 -9.43 8.20
CA LYS A 133 -13.50 -8.08 8.71
C LYS A 133 -12.10 -7.86 9.28
N ILE A 134 -11.63 -6.62 9.27
CA ILE A 134 -10.38 -6.24 9.92
C ILE A 134 -10.61 -6.15 11.43
N THR A 135 -10.04 -7.11 12.17
CA THR A 135 -10.11 -7.19 13.64
C THR A 135 -8.77 -6.94 14.32
N ASP A 136 -7.67 -7.14 13.59
CA ASP A 136 -6.29 -7.07 14.08
C ASP A 136 -5.30 -6.88 12.91
N GLU A 137 -4.01 -6.85 13.24
CA GLU A 137 -2.89 -6.72 12.31
C GLU A 137 -2.86 -7.83 11.26
N LYS A 138 -3.17 -9.07 11.65
CA LYS A 138 -3.10 -10.23 10.75
C LYS A 138 -4.25 -10.24 9.75
N ALA A 139 -5.43 -9.78 10.16
CA ALA A 139 -6.55 -9.57 9.27
C ALA A 139 -6.24 -8.45 8.25
N LEU A 140 -5.59 -7.37 8.70
CA LEU A 140 -5.14 -6.28 7.82
C LEU A 140 -4.07 -6.75 6.83
N GLU A 141 -3.05 -7.46 7.30
CA GLU A 141 -2.01 -8.08 6.46
C GLU A 141 -2.63 -8.98 5.39
N TYR A 142 -3.56 -9.86 5.77
CA TYR A 142 -4.26 -10.71 4.82
C TYR A 142 -5.01 -9.90 3.75
N PHE A 143 -5.69 -8.82 4.15
CA PHE A 143 -6.39 -7.94 3.22
C PHE A 143 -5.42 -7.27 2.25
N LEU A 144 -4.33 -6.67 2.75
CA LEU A 144 -3.36 -5.92 1.95
C LEU A 144 -2.60 -6.81 0.97
N HIS A 145 -2.16 -7.99 1.41
CA HIS A 145 -1.53 -8.99 0.53
C HIS A 145 -2.42 -9.29 -0.67
N ASN A 146 -3.68 -9.67 -0.41
CA ASN A 146 -4.57 -10.15 -1.47
C ASN A 146 -5.17 -9.02 -2.33
N SER A 147 -5.31 -7.81 -1.79
CA SER A 147 -6.05 -6.72 -2.44
C SER A 147 -5.14 -5.65 -3.04
N VAL A 148 -3.85 -5.62 -2.66
CA VAL A 148 -2.90 -4.59 -3.09
C VAL A 148 -1.55 -5.20 -3.49
N GLU A 149 -0.87 -5.90 -2.60
CA GLU A 149 0.53 -6.30 -2.81
C GLU A 149 0.69 -7.41 -3.85
N ASP A 150 -0.14 -8.46 -3.79
CA ASP A 150 -0.15 -9.53 -4.80
C ASP A 150 -0.54 -8.98 -6.18
N PRO A 151 -1.57 -8.12 -6.33
CA PRO A 151 -1.83 -7.43 -7.59
C PRO A 151 -0.65 -6.59 -8.10
N VAL A 152 0.02 -5.82 -7.23
CA VAL A 152 1.20 -5.04 -7.62
C VAL A 152 2.32 -5.97 -8.07
N LYS A 153 2.54 -7.08 -7.37
CA LYS A 153 3.52 -8.10 -7.76
C LYS A 153 3.18 -8.72 -9.12
N ALA A 154 1.92 -9.08 -9.36
CA ALA A 154 1.46 -9.60 -10.65
C ALA A 154 1.71 -8.60 -11.79
N ILE A 155 1.50 -7.30 -11.53
CA ILE A 155 1.87 -6.24 -12.48
C ILE A 155 3.38 -6.24 -12.73
N MET A 156 4.19 -6.17 -11.68
CA MET A 156 5.65 -6.15 -11.77
C MET A 156 6.23 -7.37 -12.51
N ASP A 157 5.63 -8.55 -12.33
CA ASP A 157 6.01 -9.79 -13.01
C ASP A 157 5.74 -9.76 -14.53
N GLU A 158 4.75 -8.98 -14.99
CA GLU A 158 4.55 -8.73 -16.43
C GLU A 158 5.42 -7.58 -16.94
N LEU A 159 5.63 -6.54 -16.12
CA LEU A 159 6.49 -5.41 -16.48
C LEU A 159 7.94 -5.86 -16.71
N LYS A 160 8.47 -6.76 -15.87
CA LYS A 160 9.84 -7.28 -16.00
C LYS A 160 10.07 -8.14 -17.25
N LYS A 161 9.02 -8.47 -18.00
CA LYS A 161 9.14 -9.18 -19.28
C LYS A 161 9.35 -8.23 -20.46
N VAL A 162 9.21 -6.92 -20.25
CA VAL A 162 9.37 -5.88 -21.26
C VAL A 162 10.68 -5.13 -21.00
N GLU A 163 11.63 -5.27 -21.91
CA GLU A 163 13.00 -4.78 -21.74
C GLU A 163 13.05 -3.24 -21.63
N GLU A 164 12.19 -2.53 -22.35
CA GLU A 164 12.05 -1.08 -22.29
C GLU A 164 11.64 -0.63 -20.87
N VAL A 165 10.70 -1.33 -20.25
CA VAL A 165 10.23 -1.03 -18.88
C VAL A 165 11.32 -1.36 -17.86
N LYS A 166 12.02 -2.50 -18.01
CA LYS A 166 13.14 -2.87 -17.14
C LYS A 166 14.20 -1.78 -17.10
N ASN A 167 14.56 -1.26 -18.27
CA ASN A 167 15.59 -0.23 -18.41
C ASN A 167 15.12 1.15 -17.90
N ALA A 168 13.84 1.49 -18.08
CA ALA A 168 13.28 2.75 -17.62
C ALA A 168 13.26 2.87 -16.08
N PHE A 169 12.99 1.78 -15.37
CA PHE A 169 12.80 1.78 -13.90
C PHE A 169 13.84 0.97 -13.13
N ASP A 170 14.91 0.49 -13.79
CA ASP A 170 15.87 -0.44 -13.18
C ASP A 170 15.19 -1.58 -12.40
N LEU A 171 14.23 -2.24 -13.06
CA LEU A 171 13.27 -3.13 -12.40
C LEU A 171 13.90 -4.42 -11.86
N GLY A 172 15.10 -4.79 -12.35
CA GLY A 172 15.72 -6.08 -12.04
C GLY A 172 14.80 -7.26 -12.39
N ASN A 173 14.66 -8.20 -11.47
CA ASN A 173 13.71 -9.31 -11.54
C ASN A 173 12.39 -9.04 -10.80
N GLY A 174 12.08 -7.76 -10.56
CA GLY A 174 10.87 -7.30 -9.90
C GLY A 174 11.06 -7.05 -8.40
N ILE A 175 9.94 -7.06 -7.68
CA ILE A 175 9.91 -6.79 -6.24
C ILE A 175 9.25 -7.92 -5.46
N VAL A 176 9.60 -8.03 -4.19
CA VAL A 176 8.99 -8.96 -3.25
C VAL A 176 8.60 -8.21 -1.98
N PHE A 177 7.38 -8.44 -1.51
CA PHE A 177 6.89 -8.02 -0.21
C PHE A 177 7.18 -9.14 0.79
N GLU A 178 8.03 -8.89 1.78
CA GLU A 178 8.40 -9.89 2.78
C GLU A 178 8.19 -9.38 4.20
N ASN A 179 7.38 -10.12 4.95
CA ASN A 179 7.23 -9.94 6.39
C ASN A 179 8.33 -10.77 7.09
N HIS A 180 9.36 -10.11 7.64
CA HIS A 180 10.50 -10.81 8.23
C HIS A 180 10.70 -10.49 9.71
N PRO A 181 10.63 -11.52 10.55
CA PRO A 181 11.38 -11.58 11.80
C PRO A 181 12.88 -11.92 11.61
N HIS A 182 13.32 -12.40 10.42
CA HIS A 182 14.66 -13.04 10.27
C HIS A 182 15.52 -12.69 9.02
N ALA A 183 15.08 -11.96 8.00
CA ALA A 183 15.88 -11.77 6.77
C ALA A 183 17.02 -10.75 6.81
N LEU A 184 17.13 -9.92 7.86
CA LEU A 184 18.29 -9.03 7.99
C LEU A 184 19.54 -9.73 8.52
N SER A 185 19.50 -11.06 8.65
CA SER A 185 20.65 -11.89 9.02
C SER A 185 21.61 -12.18 7.86
N GLU A 186 21.16 -12.19 6.61
CA GLU A 186 22.04 -12.60 5.48
C GLU A 186 22.76 -11.39 4.87
N THR A 187 22.07 -10.27 4.67
CA THR A 187 22.70 -9.07 4.08
C THR A 187 23.70 -8.35 4.99
N ALA A 188 23.61 -8.56 6.31
CA ALA A 188 24.58 -8.03 7.26
C ALA A 188 25.77 -8.98 7.52
N ALA A 189 25.66 -10.27 7.17
CA ALA A 189 26.73 -11.24 7.38
C ALA A 189 27.77 -11.21 6.25
N GLU A 190 27.36 -10.97 5.00
CA GLU A 190 28.25 -11.22 3.86
C GLU A 190 29.22 -10.08 3.50
N VAL A 191 28.95 -8.84 3.93
CA VAL A 191 29.92 -7.74 3.73
C VAL A 191 31.12 -7.86 4.69
N MET A 192 31.02 -8.68 5.75
CA MET A 192 32.06 -8.81 6.76
C MET A 192 33.06 -9.96 6.53
N GLU A 193 32.77 -10.94 5.68
CA GLU A 193 33.65 -12.13 5.58
C GLU A 193 34.81 -12.03 4.60
N ARG A 194 34.89 -11.00 3.74
CA ARG A 194 35.93 -10.98 2.69
C ARG A 194 37.25 -10.30 3.05
N ASN A 195 37.40 -9.60 4.16
CA ASN A 195 38.68 -8.97 4.50
C ASN A 195 38.89 -8.84 6.02
N LEU A 196 39.59 -9.81 6.66
CA LEU A 196 40.67 -9.58 7.66
C LEU A 196 41.15 -10.90 8.31
N PRO A 197 42.47 -11.11 8.53
CA PRO A 197 43.02 -12.23 9.29
C PRO A 197 42.90 -12.07 10.82
N SER A 198 43.04 -13.21 11.51
CA SER A 198 42.75 -13.56 12.91
C SER A 198 43.34 -12.71 14.08
N THR A 199 42.51 -12.54 15.13
CA THR A 199 42.75 -12.46 16.62
C THR A 199 43.14 -11.11 17.34
N PRO A 200 42.77 -10.92 18.66
CA PRO A 200 42.23 -9.68 19.28
C PRO A 200 43.09 -9.18 20.53
N PRO A 201 42.71 -8.30 21.53
CA PRO A 201 41.40 -8.05 22.18
C PRO A 201 40.96 -6.59 22.51
N SER A 202 39.62 -6.43 22.57
CA SER A 202 38.80 -5.56 23.46
C SER A 202 38.81 -4.01 23.35
N THR A 203 37.67 -3.48 22.89
CA THR A 203 37.05 -2.22 23.36
C THR A 203 35.52 -2.40 23.52
N PRO A 204 34.87 -1.86 24.57
CA PRO A 204 33.48 -2.16 24.92
C PRO A 204 32.43 -1.28 24.21
N TYR A 205 32.63 -0.99 22.93
CA TYR A 205 31.73 -0.12 22.16
C TYR A 205 31.47 -0.66 20.74
N ASN A 206 31.04 -1.92 20.66
CA ASN A 206 30.43 -2.47 19.46
C ASN A 206 28.93 -2.59 19.72
N SER A 207 28.19 -1.49 19.55
CA SER A 207 26.76 -1.57 19.35
C SER A 207 26.50 -2.23 17.99
N LYS A 208 26.49 -3.57 17.99
CA LYS A 208 25.88 -4.36 16.93
C LYS A 208 24.46 -3.83 16.74
N VAL A 209 24.20 -3.13 15.63
CA VAL A 209 22.86 -2.67 15.26
C VAL A 209 22.03 -3.94 15.07
N ASN A 210 21.09 -4.17 15.97
CA ASN A 210 20.33 -5.41 16.00
C ASN A 210 19.08 -5.28 15.12
N LEU A 211 19.30 -5.29 13.80
CA LEU A 211 18.23 -5.38 12.80
C LEU A 211 17.36 -6.66 12.95
N GLN A 212 17.74 -7.60 13.82
CA GLN A 212 16.91 -8.77 14.21
C GLN A 212 15.73 -8.38 15.12
N GLN A 213 15.54 -7.09 15.44
CA GLN A 213 14.40 -6.58 16.23
C GLN A 213 13.28 -5.94 15.38
N LEU A 214 13.27 -6.16 14.06
CA LEU A 214 12.06 -5.89 13.28
C LEU A 214 10.91 -6.76 13.82
N ARG A 215 9.79 -6.11 14.14
CA ARG A 215 8.63 -6.78 14.75
C ARG A 215 7.79 -7.45 13.66
N ALA A 216 6.95 -8.40 14.07
CA ALA A 216 6.07 -9.16 13.18
C ALA A 216 5.02 -8.33 12.39
N ASP A 217 4.94 -7.00 12.61
CA ASP A 217 4.04 -6.06 11.93
C ASP A 217 4.71 -5.27 10.78
N GLN A 218 5.92 -5.66 10.36
CA GLN A 218 6.75 -4.91 9.41
C GLN A 218 7.01 -5.70 8.13
N ILE A 219 6.64 -5.10 7.00
CA ILE A 219 6.91 -5.63 5.66
C ILE A 219 8.06 -4.85 5.04
N CYS A 220 9.11 -5.56 4.64
CA CYS A 220 10.18 -5.00 3.84
C CYS A 220 9.91 -5.30 2.38
N VAL A 221 10.10 -4.30 1.52
CA VAL A 221 10.00 -4.48 0.07
C VAL A 221 11.39 -4.51 -0.52
N TYR A 222 11.71 -5.61 -1.19
CA TYR A 222 13.01 -5.84 -1.79
C TYR A 222 12.91 -5.82 -3.31
N ARG A 223 13.95 -5.30 -3.97
CA ARG A 223 14.24 -5.59 -5.38
C ARG A 223 15.11 -6.84 -5.45
N THR A 224 14.78 -7.73 -6.37
CA THR A 224 15.58 -8.91 -6.68
C THR A 224 16.47 -8.62 -7.89
N GLU A 225 17.79 -8.85 -7.80
CA GLU A 225 18.67 -8.70 -8.96
C GLU A 225 18.66 -9.97 -9.83
N ASP A 226 18.83 -11.14 -9.22
CA ASP A 226 18.90 -12.45 -9.86
C ASP A 226 17.94 -13.46 -9.22
N ASP A 227 17.31 -14.32 -10.02
CA ASP A 227 16.32 -15.30 -9.52
C ASP A 227 16.95 -16.47 -8.74
N ASP A 228 18.24 -16.76 -9.01
CA ASP A 228 18.95 -17.93 -8.47
C ASP A 228 19.71 -17.67 -7.16
N ASP A 229 19.77 -16.41 -6.70
CA ASP A 229 20.50 -16.03 -5.49
C ASP A 229 19.68 -15.13 -4.57
N ALA A 230 19.11 -15.73 -3.52
CA ALA A 230 18.36 -15.00 -2.50
C ALA A 230 19.21 -13.94 -1.75
N SER A 231 20.55 -14.02 -1.83
CA SER A 231 21.46 -13.03 -1.26
C SER A 231 21.59 -11.76 -2.11
N SER A 232 21.20 -11.79 -3.39
CA SER A 232 21.27 -10.64 -4.30
C SER A 232 19.97 -9.81 -4.28
N ARG A 233 19.65 -9.27 -3.10
CA ARG A 233 18.47 -8.42 -2.87
C ARG A 233 18.85 -7.10 -2.24
N SER A 234 18.19 -6.03 -2.68
CA SER A 234 18.31 -4.70 -2.08
C SER A 234 16.98 -4.24 -1.54
N MET A 235 16.97 -3.72 -0.31
CA MET A 235 15.76 -3.17 0.30
C MET A 235 15.41 -1.83 -0.36
N LEU A 236 14.18 -1.70 -0.86
CA LEU A 236 13.68 -0.49 -1.50
C LEU A 236 13.02 0.45 -0.50
N TYR A 237 12.09 -0.08 0.30
CA TYR A 237 11.39 0.67 1.33
C TYR A 237 10.81 -0.27 2.38
N VAL A 238 10.49 0.31 3.54
CA VAL A 238 9.77 -0.37 4.63
C VAL A 238 8.30 0.02 4.61
N SER A 239 7.43 -0.90 5.00
CA SER A 239 5.99 -0.76 5.04
C SER A 239 5.46 -1.19 6.41
N GLU A 240 4.70 -0.32 7.06
CA GLU A 240 4.16 -0.52 8.40
C GLU A 240 2.63 -0.59 8.37
N TYR A 241 2.04 -1.61 9.00
CA TYR A 241 0.59 -1.80 9.05
C TYR A 241 0.02 -1.41 10.39
N LYS A 242 -1.01 -0.55 10.38
CA LYS A 242 -1.74 -0.17 11.59
C LYS A 242 -3.23 -0.41 11.41
N PRO A 243 -3.83 -1.34 12.17
CA PRO A 243 -5.26 -1.60 12.06
C PRO A 243 -6.09 -0.31 12.19
N PRO A 244 -7.16 -0.17 11.40
CA PRO A 244 -7.95 1.06 11.32
C PRO A 244 -8.65 1.39 12.65
N HIS A 245 -8.95 0.41 13.50
CA HIS A 245 -9.49 0.64 14.86
C HIS A 245 -8.45 1.20 15.84
N LYS A 246 -7.17 1.12 15.49
CA LYS A 246 -6.04 1.68 16.25
C LYS A 246 -5.67 3.06 15.72
N LEU A 247 -5.46 3.19 14.42
CA LEU A 247 -5.14 4.45 13.74
C LEU A 247 -6.15 4.65 12.60
N THR A 248 -7.04 5.63 12.74
CA THR A 248 -8.15 5.86 11.81
C THR A 248 -7.76 6.88 10.74
N ALA A 249 -8.48 6.91 9.62
CA ALA A 249 -8.30 7.96 8.61
C ALA A 249 -8.47 9.39 9.17
N PRO A 250 -9.46 9.70 10.04
CA PRO A 250 -9.54 10.99 10.72
C PRO A 250 -8.31 11.35 11.57
N HIS A 251 -7.69 10.37 12.27
CA HIS A 251 -6.45 10.63 12.99
C HIS A 251 -5.33 11.06 12.03
N LEU A 252 -5.21 10.40 10.88
CA LEU A 252 -4.21 10.73 9.86
C LEU A 252 -4.45 12.11 9.25
N ARG A 253 -5.69 12.43 8.85
CA ARG A 253 -6.03 13.75 8.26
C ARG A 253 -5.67 14.91 9.18
N LEU A 254 -5.92 14.77 10.47
CA LEU A 254 -5.65 15.81 11.47
C LEU A 254 -4.20 15.82 11.96
N GLY A 255 -3.59 14.64 12.11
CA GLY A 255 -2.24 14.49 12.63
C GLY A 255 -1.14 14.76 11.61
N LEU A 256 -1.41 14.57 10.32
CA LEU A 256 -0.50 14.87 9.22
C LEU A 256 -0.62 16.35 8.82
N ARG A 257 0.27 17.18 9.38
CA ARG A 257 0.42 18.59 9.00
C ARG A 257 1.89 19.00 9.02
N SER A 258 2.20 20.13 8.40
CA SER A 258 3.51 20.75 8.58
C SER A 258 3.73 21.08 10.05
N MET A 259 4.78 20.51 10.67
CA MET A 259 5.08 20.73 12.07
C MET A 259 6.50 20.35 12.48
N ASN A 260 6.97 20.91 13.59
CA ASN A 260 8.10 20.36 14.32
C ASN A 260 7.62 19.35 15.36
N ILE A 261 7.80 18.06 15.10
CA ILE A 261 7.24 16.97 15.93
C ILE A 261 7.72 17.08 17.38
N HIS A 262 9.00 17.35 17.60
CA HIS A 262 9.54 17.44 18.95
C HIS A 262 8.93 18.61 19.74
N LYS A 263 8.83 19.80 19.14
CA LYS A 263 8.31 21.00 19.82
C LYS A 263 6.80 20.93 20.02
N GLU A 264 6.07 20.49 19.00
CA GLU A 264 4.61 20.62 18.94
C GLU A 264 3.88 19.38 19.46
N VAL A 265 4.47 18.20 19.38
CA VAL A 265 3.83 16.93 19.78
C VAL A 265 4.48 16.34 21.03
N ILE A 266 5.80 16.12 20.99
CA ILE A 266 6.51 15.48 22.11
C ILE A 266 6.58 16.41 23.32
N SER A 267 6.94 17.68 23.13
CA SER A 267 7.11 18.62 24.26
C SER A 267 5.79 19.19 24.79
N ARG A 268 4.65 18.87 24.15
CA ARG A 268 3.33 19.41 24.49
C ARG A 268 2.74 18.65 25.68
N LYS A 269 2.86 19.25 26.88
CA LYS A 269 2.40 18.63 28.14
C LYS A 269 0.92 18.86 28.46
N MET A 270 0.33 19.95 27.97
CA MET A 270 -1.06 20.28 28.27
C MET A 270 -2.01 19.52 27.35
N ILE A 271 -2.79 18.63 27.95
CA ILE A 271 -3.90 17.93 27.30
C ILE A 271 -5.12 18.87 27.30
N PRO A 272 -5.73 19.18 26.15
CA PRO A 272 -6.99 19.92 26.10
C PRO A 272 -8.06 19.26 26.98
N THR A 273 -8.87 20.06 27.66
CA THR A 273 -9.92 19.55 28.56
C THR A 273 -11.07 18.95 27.75
N SER A 274 -11.90 18.12 28.40
CA SER A 274 -13.13 17.55 27.79
C SER A 274 -14.18 18.59 27.38
N VAL A 275 -13.96 19.89 27.67
CA VAL A 275 -14.84 20.98 27.27
C VAL A 275 -14.70 21.32 25.78
N ASP A 276 -13.55 20.99 25.18
CA ASP A 276 -13.28 21.16 23.75
C ASP A 276 -12.91 19.80 23.13
N PRO A 277 -13.93 19.00 22.74
CA PRO A 277 -13.70 17.66 22.21
C PRO A 277 -12.91 17.66 20.89
N ASP A 278 -13.07 18.69 20.05
CA ASP A 278 -12.33 18.84 18.79
C ASP A 278 -10.84 19.07 19.05
N ALA A 279 -10.50 20.00 19.93
CA ALA A 279 -9.09 20.26 20.29
C ALA A 279 -8.44 19.03 20.95
N ARG A 280 -9.21 18.29 21.75
CA ARG A 280 -8.74 17.06 22.39
C ARG A 280 -8.51 15.94 21.38
N PHE A 281 -9.42 15.76 20.42
CA PHE A 281 -9.25 14.80 19.34
C PHE A 281 -8.03 15.16 18.46
N GLN A 282 -7.86 16.43 18.08
CA GLN A 282 -6.68 16.94 17.37
C GLN A 282 -5.38 16.60 18.13
N TYR A 283 -5.34 16.86 19.44
CA TYR A 283 -4.18 16.55 20.27
C TYR A 283 -3.82 15.05 20.24
N HIS A 284 -4.82 14.17 20.30
CA HIS A 284 -4.60 12.73 20.20
C HIS A 284 -4.22 12.31 18.77
N ALA A 285 -4.87 12.83 17.74
CA ALA A 285 -4.55 12.58 16.34
C ALA A 285 -3.09 12.91 15.99
N GLU A 286 -2.59 14.07 16.44
CA GLU A 286 -1.20 14.48 16.29
C GLU A 286 -0.23 13.50 16.96
N ARG A 287 -0.52 13.09 18.20
CA ARG A 287 0.33 12.16 18.95
C ARG A 287 0.34 10.76 18.36
N LEU A 288 -0.83 10.23 17.97
CA LEU A 288 -0.96 8.90 17.38
C LEU A 288 -0.26 8.83 16.03
N THR A 289 -0.50 9.81 15.17
CA THR A 289 0.12 9.90 13.84
C THR A 289 1.64 10.06 13.97
N ALA A 290 2.12 10.99 14.81
CA ALA A 290 3.55 11.21 15.02
C ALA A 290 4.27 9.95 15.54
N ALA A 291 3.63 9.20 16.44
CA ALA A 291 4.20 7.94 16.93
C ALA A 291 4.28 6.86 15.85
N ALA A 292 3.23 6.72 15.02
CA ALA A 292 3.20 5.77 13.93
C ALA A 292 4.28 6.08 12.87
N ILE A 293 4.38 7.33 12.40
CA ILE A 293 5.41 7.72 11.42
C ILE A 293 6.82 7.67 12.01
N THR A 294 6.99 7.94 13.31
CA THR A 294 8.29 7.83 14.00
C THR A 294 8.80 6.39 13.97
N GLN A 295 7.90 5.40 14.10
CA GLN A 295 8.29 4.00 13.96
C GLN A 295 8.82 3.70 12.57
N THR A 296 8.08 4.03 11.52
CA THR A 296 8.51 3.78 10.13
C THR A 296 9.80 4.52 9.81
N TYR A 297 9.88 5.80 10.18
CA TYR A 297 11.04 6.67 9.96
C TYR A 297 12.32 6.12 10.61
N HIS A 298 12.23 5.59 11.83
CA HIS A 298 13.37 5.00 12.51
C HIS A 298 14.00 3.87 11.67
N TYR A 299 13.19 2.98 11.12
CA TYR A 299 13.67 1.91 10.25
C TYR A 299 14.15 2.41 8.89
N MET A 300 13.58 3.49 8.36
CA MET A 300 14.13 4.12 7.15
C MET A 300 15.56 4.64 7.39
N ILE A 301 15.82 5.30 8.52
CA ILE A 301 17.19 5.74 8.89
C ILE A 301 18.13 4.55 9.17
N GLU A 302 17.65 3.54 9.89
CA GLU A 302 18.41 2.30 10.16
C GLU A 302 18.60 1.42 8.92
N GLY A 303 17.79 1.59 7.87
CA GLY A 303 17.97 0.93 6.59
C GLY A 303 18.79 1.74 5.60
N GLY A 304 18.96 3.04 5.82
CA GLY A 304 19.50 3.96 4.81
C GLY A 304 18.56 4.18 3.63
N LEU A 305 17.25 4.11 3.87
CA LEU A 305 16.20 4.16 2.87
C LEU A 305 15.71 5.60 2.70
N GLU A 306 15.44 5.98 1.46
CA GLU A 306 14.79 7.24 1.14
C GLU A 306 13.26 7.14 1.30
N HIS A 307 12.69 5.97 1.02
CA HIS A 307 11.24 5.77 0.93
C HIS A 307 10.70 4.84 2.03
N GLY A 308 9.45 5.08 2.43
CA GLY A 308 8.73 4.27 3.41
C GLY A 308 7.22 4.42 3.26
N LEU A 309 6.46 3.51 3.87
CA LEU A 309 5.02 3.46 3.77
C LEU A 309 4.38 3.12 5.11
N LEU A 310 3.26 3.76 5.43
CA LEU A 310 2.39 3.41 6.54
C LEU A 310 0.96 3.27 5.99
N THR A 311 0.26 2.19 6.30
CA THR A 311 -1.13 2.01 5.84
C THR A 311 -2.06 1.47 6.92
N THR A 312 -3.33 1.89 6.84
CA THR A 312 -4.42 1.39 7.68
C THR A 312 -5.39 0.49 6.91
N GLY A 313 -5.11 0.23 5.64
CA GLY A 313 -6.05 -0.37 4.70
C GLY A 313 -7.03 0.65 4.13
N GLU A 314 -7.51 1.62 4.92
CA GLU A 314 -8.38 2.72 4.45
C GLU A 314 -7.59 3.87 3.82
N ALA A 315 -6.43 4.16 4.40
CA ALA A 315 -5.58 5.27 4.01
C ALA A 315 -4.12 4.81 3.94
N ILE A 316 -3.36 5.45 3.05
CA ILE A 316 -1.95 5.15 2.79
C ILE A 316 -1.17 6.45 3.01
N VAL A 317 -0.07 6.36 3.74
CA VAL A 317 0.86 7.46 3.97
C VAL A 317 2.19 7.10 3.33
N PHE A 318 2.48 7.71 2.19
CA PHE A 318 3.77 7.59 1.52
C PHE A 318 4.76 8.55 2.17
N LEU A 319 5.94 8.03 2.52
CA LEU A 319 6.96 8.76 3.26
C LEU A 319 8.25 8.86 2.45
N LYS A 320 8.90 10.01 2.55
CA LYS A 320 10.20 10.25 1.94
C LYS A 320 11.13 11.05 2.87
N ILE A 321 12.35 10.58 3.07
CA ILE A 321 13.39 11.32 3.80
C ILE A 321 14.14 12.21 2.83
N ASP A 322 14.30 13.50 3.17
CA ASP A 322 15.29 14.33 2.52
C ASP A 322 16.67 14.05 3.15
N TRP A 323 17.51 13.27 2.49
CA TRP A 323 18.83 12.93 3.02
C TRP A 323 19.82 14.11 3.06
N ARG A 324 19.51 15.25 2.41
CA ARG A 324 20.26 16.50 2.62
C ARG A 324 20.00 17.08 4.00
N GLU A 325 18.79 16.88 4.51
CA GLU A 325 18.35 17.27 5.84
C GLU A 325 17.61 16.10 6.53
N PRO A 326 18.30 15.03 6.99
CA PRO A 326 17.65 13.78 7.39
C PRO A 326 16.59 13.92 8.48
N GLY A 327 16.61 15.02 9.25
CA GLY A 327 15.57 15.37 10.22
C GLY A 327 14.24 15.80 9.61
N THR A 328 14.12 15.90 8.29
CA THR A 328 12.91 16.26 7.56
C THR A 328 12.30 15.02 6.91
N LEU A 329 11.05 14.74 7.29
CA LEU A 329 10.23 13.68 6.70
C LEU A 329 9.12 14.32 5.87
N LEU A 330 9.07 13.95 4.59
CA LEU A 330 7.99 14.31 3.67
C LEU A 330 6.90 13.25 3.71
N TYR A 331 5.63 13.66 3.59
CA TYR A 331 4.50 12.75 3.56
C TYR A 331 3.49 13.07 2.46
N HIS A 332 2.88 12.06 1.86
CA HIS A 332 1.65 12.17 1.08
C HIS A 332 0.59 11.24 1.66
N LEU A 333 -0.57 11.79 2.02
CA LEU A 333 -1.73 11.01 2.47
C LEU A 333 -2.62 10.72 1.26
N ALA A 334 -2.88 9.45 1.01
CA ALA A 334 -3.81 9.00 0.00
C ALA A 334 -4.96 8.20 0.60
N GLU A 335 -6.16 8.43 0.09
CA GLU A 335 -7.41 7.79 0.52
C GLU A 335 -8.13 7.19 -0.69
N PRO A 336 -7.73 5.98 -1.14
CA PRO A 336 -8.15 5.45 -2.45
C PRO A 336 -9.66 5.43 -2.67
N PHE A 337 -10.45 5.13 -1.64
CA PHE A 337 -11.91 5.17 -1.72
C PHE A 337 -12.45 6.56 -2.10
N ALA A 338 -12.05 7.59 -1.37
CA ALA A 338 -12.52 8.95 -1.60
C ALA A 338 -11.95 9.53 -2.90
N GLU A 339 -10.70 9.22 -3.22
CA GLU A 339 -10.02 9.77 -4.39
C GLU A 339 -10.53 9.21 -5.71
N VAL A 340 -10.85 7.91 -5.76
CA VAL A 340 -11.49 7.26 -6.92
C VAL A 340 -12.83 7.90 -7.24
N GLU A 341 -13.65 8.17 -6.22
CA GLU A 341 -14.94 8.84 -6.38
C GLU A 341 -14.79 10.31 -6.79
N ALA A 342 -13.81 11.02 -6.22
CA ALA A 342 -13.56 12.43 -6.50
C ALA A 342 -12.97 12.68 -7.89
N HIS A 343 -12.26 11.71 -8.48
CA HIS A 343 -11.54 11.87 -9.75
C HIS A 343 -11.96 10.85 -10.82
N PRO A 344 -13.24 10.84 -11.28
CA PRO A 344 -13.76 9.79 -12.16
C PRO A 344 -13.03 9.65 -13.51
N LYS A 345 -12.38 10.72 -14.01
CA LYS A 345 -11.61 10.69 -15.26
C LYS A 345 -10.25 10.00 -15.13
N HIS A 346 -9.70 9.95 -13.91
CA HIS A 346 -8.39 9.40 -13.61
C HIS A 346 -8.46 8.39 -12.46
N SER A 347 -9.64 7.78 -12.28
CA SER A 347 -9.95 6.93 -11.12
C SER A 347 -9.00 5.75 -10.98
N HIS A 348 -8.58 5.14 -12.10
CA HIS A 348 -7.60 4.06 -12.10
C HIS A 348 -6.28 4.45 -11.42
N LEU A 349 -5.81 5.70 -11.57
CA LEU A 349 -4.57 6.20 -10.95
C LEU A 349 -4.71 6.46 -9.44
N CYS A 350 -5.94 6.65 -8.95
CA CYS A 350 -6.25 6.88 -7.53
C CYS A 350 -6.46 5.58 -6.74
N THR A 351 -6.43 4.42 -7.39
CA THR A 351 -6.62 3.14 -6.70
C THR A 351 -5.40 2.80 -5.83
N ALA A 352 -5.61 2.00 -4.78
CA ALA A 352 -4.52 1.54 -3.92
C ALA A 352 -3.42 0.80 -4.71
N VAL A 353 -3.82 -0.05 -5.67
CA VAL A 353 -2.89 -0.79 -6.55
C VAL A 353 -2.07 0.17 -7.39
N ALA A 354 -2.69 1.16 -8.03
CA ALA A 354 -1.98 2.15 -8.85
C ALA A 354 -1.02 3.00 -8.03
N GLN A 355 -1.43 3.43 -6.84
CA GLN A 355 -0.59 4.24 -5.96
C GLN A 355 0.60 3.45 -5.42
N TYR A 356 0.41 2.20 -5.00
CA TYR A 356 1.51 1.32 -4.61
C TYR A 356 2.45 1.04 -5.80
N LEU A 357 1.90 0.72 -6.98
CA LEU A 357 2.70 0.48 -8.19
C LEU A 357 3.58 1.69 -8.50
N ALA A 358 2.98 2.88 -8.57
CA ALA A 358 3.72 4.10 -8.84
C ALA A 358 4.79 4.37 -7.78
N PHE A 359 4.45 4.21 -6.50
CA PHE A 359 5.40 4.39 -5.41
C PHE A 359 6.58 3.40 -5.48
N SER A 360 6.30 2.12 -5.78
CA SER A 360 7.36 1.12 -5.96
C SER A 360 8.26 1.44 -7.14
N LEU A 361 7.70 1.89 -8.27
CA LEU A 361 8.47 2.33 -9.44
C LEU A 361 9.28 3.62 -9.15
N MET A 362 8.74 4.56 -8.37
CA MET A 362 9.49 5.74 -7.89
C MET A 362 10.68 5.32 -7.02
N ALA A 363 10.47 4.38 -6.09
CA ALA A 363 11.51 3.88 -5.19
C ALA A 363 12.59 3.09 -5.92
N LEU A 364 12.23 2.38 -7.00
CA LEU A 364 13.18 1.74 -7.89
C LEU A 364 14.05 2.77 -8.63
N GLY A 365 13.42 3.85 -9.12
CA GLY A 365 14.06 4.99 -9.78
C GLY A 365 14.72 4.64 -11.12
N SER A 366 15.34 5.62 -11.77
CA SER A 366 16.28 5.30 -12.86
C SER A 366 17.60 4.72 -12.28
N PRO A 367 18.38 3.95 -13.06
CA PRO A 367 19.65 3.37 -12.59
C PRO A 367 20.61 4.39 -11.96
N SER A 368 20.57 5.66 -12.39
CA SER A 368 21.41 6.75 -11.89
C SER A 368 20.92 7.41 -10.60
N GLU A 369 19.67 7.20 -10.23
CA GLU A 369 19.02 7.88 -9.10
C GLU A 369 19.01 7.02 -7.83
N ARG A 370 19.20 5.70 -7.95
CA ARG A 370 19.20 4.80 -6.79
C ARG A 370 20.39 5.07 -5.89
N ARG A 371 20.12 5.61 -4.70
CA ARG A 371 21.12 5.82 -3.65
C ARG A 371 20.70 5.10 -2.39
N LEU A 372 21.38 4.00 -2.09
CA LEU A 372 21.39 3.48 -0.72
C LEU A 372 22.37 4.31 0.09
N HIS A 373 21.89 4.88 1.19
CA HIS A 373 22.72 5.72 2.05
C HIS A 373 23.63 4.83 2.89
N GLY A 374 24.94 4.91 2.63
CA GLY A 374 25.95 4.08 3.26
C GLY A 374 26.04 4.29 4.77
N GLN A 375 26.74 3.37 5.44
CA GLN A 375 26.85 3.34 6.91
C GLN A 375 27.31 4.67 7.53
N GLU A 376 28.28 5.35 6.92
CA GLU A 376 28.78 6.63 7.45
C GLU A 376 27.74 7.75 7.38
N GLU A 377 26.98 7.84 6.28
CA GLU A 377 25.95 8.86 6.12
C GLU A 377 24.81 8.65 7.09
N ARG A 378 24.41 7.38 7.26
CA ARG A 378 23.44 6.98 8.27
C ARG A 378 23.90 7.31 9.68
N GLN A 379 25.15 7.01 10.05
CA GLN A 379 25.66 7.33 11.38
C GLN A 379 25.66 8.84 11.63
N ARG A 380 26.08 9.65 10.64
CA ARG A 380 25.99 11.13 10.73
C ARG A 380 24.56 11.64 10.90
N ALA A 381 23.58 10.98 10.29
CA ALA A 381 22.17 11.29 10.49
C ALA A 381 21.74 10.93 11.92
N ILE A 382 22.00 9.69 12.35
CA ILE A 382 21.67 9.17 13.69
C ILE A 382 22.20 10.09 14.79
N ASP A 383 23.46 10.53 14.70
CA ASP A 383 24.10 11.38 15.71
C ASP A 383 23.42 12.76 15.86
N LYS A 384 22.71 13.23 14.83
CA LYS A 384 22.01 14.53 14.82
C LYS A 384 20.54 14.41 15.21
N LEU A 385 19.95 13.23 15.07
CA LEU A 385 18.52 13.00 15.28
C LEU A 385 18.20 12.85 16.76
N LYS A 386 16.97 13.22 17.11
CA LYS A 386 16.46 13.07 18.47
C LYS A 386 15.74 11.74 18.59
N THR A 387 15.81 11.13 19.77
CA THR A 387 15.00 9.96 20.11
C THR A 387 13.72 10.37 20.83
N TRP A 388 12.65 9.61 20.61
CA TRP A 388 11.40 9.78 21.34
C TRP A 388 11.54 9.21 22.75
N LYS A 389 11.69 10.07 23.76
CA LYS A 389 11.97 9.65 25.15
C LYS A 389 10.73 9.33 25.99
N GLU A 390 9.55 9.80 25.58
CA GLU A 390 8.32 9.61 26.37
C GLU A 390 7.80 8.17 26.28
N ASP A 391 7.29 7.65 27.40
CA ASP A 391 6.59 6.38 27.43
C ASP A 391 5.19 6.53 26.82
N PHE A 392 5.14 6.28 25.52
CA PHE A 392 3.93 6.40 24.73
C PHE A 392 2.89 5.34 25.09
N GLU A 393 3.29 4.19 25.65
CA GLU A 393 2.36 3.13 26.03
C GLU A 393 1.50 3.56 27.22
N MET A 394 2.08 4.26 28.20
CA MET A 394 1.31 4.92 29.26
C MET A 394 0.37 6.00 28.70
N THR A 395 0.83 6.77 27.71
CA THR A 395 0.01 7.81 27.07
C THR A 395 -1.19 7.20 26.33
N LEU A 396 -0.99 6.14 25.53
CA LEU A 396 -2.04 5.46 24.78
C LEU A 396 -3.09 4.80 25.69
N ARG A 397 -2.64 4.15 26.78
CA ARG A 397 -3.54 3.59 27.81
C ARG A 397 -4.36 4.67 28.52
N SER A 398 -3.88 5.92 28.53
CA SER A 398 -4.60 7.05 29.12
C SER A 398 -5.62 7.71 28.18
N ILE A 399 -5.56 7.43 26.86
CA ILE A 399 -6.58 7.90 25.92
C ILE A 399 -7.82 6.99 26.08
N PRO A 400 -8.95 7.50 26.59
CA PRO A 400 -10.19 6.75 26.69
C PRO A 400 -10.60 6.21 25.33
N ASP A 401 -11.17 5.02 25.30
CA ASP A 401 -11.57 4.38 24.04
C ASP A 401 -12.54 5.25 23.23
N GLU A 402 -13.43 5.99 23.90
CA GLU A 402 -14.41 6.92 23.31
C GLU A 402 -13.76 8.09 22.57
N GLU A 403 -12.54 8.48 22.94
CA GLU A 403 -11.82 9.64 22.39
C GLU A 403 -10.88 9.29 21.23
N ARG A 404 -10.89 8.02 20.80
CA ARG A 404 -10.18 7.54 19.60
C ARG A 404 -11.07 7.59 18.34
N GLN A 405 -12.21 8.27 18.42
CA GLN A 405 -13.10 8.52 17.29
C GLN A 405 -13.26 10.03 17.14
N PRO A 406 -13.49 10.52 15.90
CA PRO A 406 -13.87 11.91 15.72
C PRO A 406 -15.16 12.19 16.51
N PRO A 407 -15.27 13.38 17.13
CA PRO A 407 -16.46 13.78 17.89
C PRO A 407 -17.73 13.92 17.05
#